data_AF-A0A6N9H4W1-F1
#
_entry.id   AF-A0A6N9H4W1-F1
#
_cell.length_a   1.000
_cell.length_b   1.000
_cell.length_c   1.000
_cell.angle_alpha   90.00
_cell.angle_beta   90.00
_cell.angle_gamma   90.00
#
_symmetry.space_group_name_H-M   'P 1'
#
loop_
_entity.id
_entity.type
_entity.pdbx_description
1 polymer ?
#
loop_
_entity_poly.entity_id
_entity_poly.type
_entity_poly.pdbx_seq_one_letter_code
_entity_poly.pdbx_strand_id
1 'polypeptide(L)'
;MSTHPKRGPLGVSWLNVVFAAALLIAGVLVAVLSARGLAFGLVLCALAVIQFGAAWWAVHRSDNDLARINALEYADERERQVARAGLAAVGAVALIGSLALVVVGFVLDDARVPLEAIAPWSVLVLYGTWGIANWVAAKRM
;
A
#
# COMPACT_ATOMS: atom_id res chain seq x y z
N MET A 1 -3.61 -25.43 -14.34
CA MET A 1 -2.68 -24.38 -14.79
C MET A 1 -2.01 -23.80 -13.54
N SER A 2 -0.76 -24.20 -13.27
CA SER A 2 -0.01 -23.69 -12.11
C SER A 2 0.38 -22.23 -12.37
N THR A 3 -0.31 -21.28 -11.75
CA THR A 3 0.05 -19.87 -11.79
C THR A 3 1.07 -19.60 -10.68
N HIS A 4 2.32 -20.01 -10.88
CA HIS A 4 3.39 -19.49 -10.02
C HIS A 4 3.45 -17.97 -10.22
N PRO A 5 3.33 -17.16 -9.15
CA PRO A 5 3.45 -15.72 -9.27
C PRO A 5 4.82 -15.39 -9.87
N LYS A 6 4.85 -14.54 -10.91
CA LYS A 6 6.10 -14.12 -11.55
C LYS A 6 6.98 -13.44 -10.49
N ARG A 7 8.13 -14.05 -10.19
CA ARG A 7 9.14 -13.47 -9.30
C ARG A 7 9.83 -12.31 -10.00
N GLY A 8 9.95 -11.20 -9.30
CA GLY A 8 10.72 -10.03 -9.70
C GLY A 8 12.19 -10.14 -9.26
N PRO A 9 12.94 -9.04 -9.37
CA PRO A 9 14.31 -8.98 -8.87
C PRO A 9 14.38 -9.37 -7.39
N LEU A 10 15.43 -10.12 -7.00
CA LEU A 10 15.70 -10.58 -5.63
C LEU A 10 14.66 -11.56 -5.04
N GLY A 11 13.85 -12.22 -5.88
CA GLY A 11 12.86 -13.22 -5.44
C GLY A 11 11.57 -12.63 -4.87
N VAL A 12 11.43 -11.30 -4.87
CA VAL A 12 10.24 -10.59 -4.40
C VAL A 12 9.13 -10.64 -5.46
N SER A 13 7.88 -10.79 -5.05
CA SER A 13 6.71 -10.74 -5.96
C SER A 13 6.69 -9.48 -6.82
N TRP A 14 6.37 -9.63 -8.11
CA TRP A 14 6.28 -8.50 -9.05
C TRP A 14 5.31 -7.40 -8.58
N LEU A 15 4.23 -7.76 -7.87
CA LEU A 15 3.29 -6.78 -7.32
C LEU A 15 3.95 -5.88 -6.28
N ASN A 16 4.78 -6.43 -5.40
CA ASN A 16 5.52 -5.64 -4.40
C ASN A 16 6.53 -4.69 -5.08
N VAL A 17 7.18 -5.14 -6.16
CA VAL A 17 8.07 -4.31 -6.97
C VAL A 17 7.30 -3.16 -7.60
N VAL A 18 6.14 -3.43 -8.21
CA VAL A 18 5.29 -2.41 -8.83
C VAL A 18 4.80 -1.39 -7.80
N PHE A 19 4.34 -1.82 -6.63
CA PHE A 19 3.90 -0.89 -5.58
C PHE A 19 5.05 -0.02 -5.06
N ALA A 20 6.20 -0.61 -4.76
CA ALA A 20 7.37 0.14 -4.32
C ALA A 20 7.84 1.14 -5.38
N ALA A 21 7.88 0.74 -6.65
CA ALA A 21 8.24 1.62 -7.75
C ALA A 21 7.23 2.77 -7.92
N ALA A 22 5.94 2.48 -7.88
CA ALA A 22 4.89 3.50 -7.98
C ALA A 22 5.00 4.55 -6.88
N LEU A 23 5.28 4.14 -5.64
CA LEU A 23 5.45 5.04 -4.50
C LEU A 23 6.73 5.85 -4.60
N LEU A 24 7.82 5.23 -5.03
CA LEU A 24 9.09 5.94 -5.21
C LEU A 24 8.96 7.01 -6.30
N ILE A 25 8.36 6.66 -7.44
CA ILE A 25 8.10 7.60 -8.54
C ILE A 25 7.18 8.73 -8.05
N ALA A 26 6.06 8.39 -7.41
CA ALA A 26 5.14 9.39 -6.87
C ALA A 26 5.81 10.30 -5.84
N GLY A 27 6.63 9.74 -4.94
CA GLY A 27 7.37 10.49 -3.93
C GLY A 27 8.36 11.47 -4.53
N VAL A 28 9.14 11.04 -5.54
CA VAL A 28 10.08 11.91 -6.27
C VAL A 28 9.32 13.01 -7.01
N LEU A 29 8.24 12.68 -7.73
CA LEU A 29 7.44 13.66 -8.46
C LEU A 29 6.84 14.70 -7.50
N VAL A 30 6.26 14.28 -6.38
CA VAL A 30 5.70 15.18 -5.37
C VAL A 30 6.78 16.06 -4.74
N ALA A 31 7.95 15.50 -4.41
CA ALA A 31 9.03 16.26 -3.80
C ALA A 31 9.63 17.31 -4.75
N VAL A 32 9.70 17.01 -6.05
CA VAL A 32 10.34 17.88 -7.04
C VAL A 32 9.37 18.89 -7.64
N LEU A 33 8.12 18.49 -7.92
CA LEU A 33 7.17 19.30 -8.69
C LEU A 33 6.23 20.14 -7.83
N SER A 34 6.06 19.82 -6.54
CA SER A 34 5.20 20.59 -5.64
C SER A 34 6.02 21.49 -4.71
N ALA A 35 5.70 22.78 -4.69
CA ALA A 35 6.38 23.79 -3.87
C ALA A 35 6.33 23.49 -2.36
N ARG A 36 5.35 22.70 -1.91
CA ARG A 36 5.17 22.27 -0.51
C ARG A 36 5.25 20.74 -0.36
N GLY A 37 5.61 20.03 -1.42
CA GLY A 37 5.52 18.57 -1.49
C GLY A 37 6.70 17.83 -0.88
N LEU A 38 7.82 18.49 -0.55
CA LEU A 38 9.05 17.83 -0.13
C LEU A 38 8.83 16.84 1.03
N ALA A 39 8.18 17.29 2.12
CA ALA A 39 7.94 16.45 3.29
C ALA A 39 7.09 15.21 2.94
N PHE A 40 6.00 15.40 2.20
CA PHE A 40 5.13 14.28 1.82
C PHE A 40 5.79 13.35 0.78
N GLY A 41 6.55 13.91 -0.16
CA GLY A 41 7.34 13.12 -1.12
C GLY A 41 8.36 12.23 -0.42
N LEU A 42 9.05 12.75 0.62
CA LEU A 42 9.94 11.95 1.46
C LEU A 42 9.19 10.83 2.21
N VAL A 43 7.99 11.09 2.71
CA VAL A 43 7.14 10.06 3.34
C VAL A 43 6.80 8.94 2.34
N LEU A 44 6.42 9.28 1.11
CA LEU A 44 6.14 8.28 0.06
C LEU A 44 7.39 7.46 -0.30
N CYS A 45 8.55 8.11 -0.41
CA CYS A 45 9.83 7.41 -0.62
C CYS A 45 10.17 6.48 0.55
N ALA A 46 9.97 6.93 1.80
CA ALA A 46 10.19 6.10 2.98
C ALA A 46 9.25 4.88 3.00
N LEU A 47 7.96 5.07 2.67
CA LEU A 47 7.00 3.97 2.54
C LEU A 47 7.41 2.97 1.45
N ALA A 48 7.94 3.45 0.32
CA ALA A 48 8.46 2.58 -0.74
C ALA A 48 9.59 1.68 -0.22
N VAL A 49 10.55 2.25 0.52
CA VAL A 49 11.67 1.51 1.12
C VAL A 49 11.17 0.53 2.18
N ILE A 50 10.27 0.95 3.06
CA ILE A 50 9.71 0.10 4.12
C ILE A 50 8.94 -1.07 3.52
N GLN A 51 8.04 -0.82 2.55
CA GLN A 51 7.27 -1.89 1.91
C GLN A 51 8.17 -2.86 1.16
N PHE A 52 9.11 -2.36 0.35
CA PHE A 52 10.03 -3.23 -0.39
C PHE A 52 10.94 -4.02 0.56
N GLY A 53 11.47 -3.37 1.59
CA GLY A 53 12.29 -4.00 2.62
C GLY A 53 11.54 -5.08 3.40
N ALA A 54 10.27 -4.84 3.76
CA ALA A 54 9.41 -5.84 4.39
C ALA A 54 9.15 -7.04 3.47
N ALA A 55 8.88 -6.80 2.19
CA ALA A 55 8.68 -7.87 1.21
C ALA A 55 9.97 -8.66 0.96
N TRP A 56 11.12 -7.99 0.87
CA TRP A 56 12.42 -8.65 0.72
C TRP A 56 12.80 -9.46 1.95
N TRP A 57 12.60 -8.91 3.15
CA TRP A 57 12.83 -9.61 4.41
C TRP A 57 11.94 -10.86 4.54
N ALA A 58 10.67 -10.74 4.11
CA ALA A 58 9.73 -11.84 4.11
C ALA A 58 10.16 -13.02 3.23
N VAL A 59 10.77 -12.76 2.06
CA VAL A 59 11.32 -13.80 1.18
C VAL A 59 12.45 -14.59 1.86
N HIS A 60 13.20 -13.97 2.78
CA HIS A 60 14.37 -14.58 3.42
C HIS A 60 14.06 -15.21 4.80
N ARG A 61 12.86 -15.01 5.36
CA ARG A 61 12.44 -15.55 6.66
C ARG A 61 11.05 -16.17 6.59
N SER A 62 10.93 -17.27 5.86
CA SER A 62 9.66 -17.99 5.60
C SER A 62 8.96 -18.58 6.83
N ASP A 63 9.57 -18.51 8.01
CA ASP A 63 9.11 -19.21 9.21
C ASP A 63 7.95 -18.50 9.93
N ASN A 64 7.45 -17.37 9.40
CA ASN A 64 6.38 -16.58 10.01
C ASN A 64 5.23 -16.31 9.01
N ASP A 65 3.99 -16.53 9.43
CA ASP A 65 2.80 -16.36 8.58
C ASP A 65 2.67 -14.93 8.03
N LEU A 66 3.10 -13.94 8.81
CA LEU A 66 3.16 -12.54 8.39
C LEU A 66 4.15 -12.31 7.23
N ALA A 67 5.27 -13.06 7.22
CA ALA A 67 6.22 -13.02 6.11
C ALA A 67 5.60 -13.63 4.85
N ARG A 68 4.92 -14.76 4.97
CA ARG A 68 4.26 -15.42 3.82
C ARG A 68 3.17 -14.54 3.19
N ILE A 69 2.35 -13.88 4.00
CA ILE A 69 1.33 -12.92 3.53
C ILE A 69 1.98 -11.71 2.84
N ASN A 70 3.03 -11.12 3.44
CA ASN A 70 3.71 -9.95 2.86
C ASN A 70 4.52 -10.28 1.60
N ALA A 71 4.98 -11.52 1.44
CA ALA A 71 5.59 -12.01 0.21
C ALA A 71 4.58 -12.12 -0.94
N LEU A 72 3.28 -12.07 -0.66
CA LEU A 72 2.18 -12.30 -1.60
C LEU A 72 2.27 -13.69 -2.27
N GLU A 73 2.90 -14.66 -1.61
CA GLU A 73 2.98 -16.04 -2.07
C GLU A 73 1.81 -16.82 -1.46
N TYR A 74 0.62 -16.72 -2.08
CA TYR A 74 -0.56 -17.48 -1.67
C TYR A 74 -0.46 -18.93 -2.18
N ALA A 75 0.17 -19.77 -1.37
CA ALA A 75 0.39 -21.18 -1.66
C ALA A 75 -0.92 -21.98 -1.55
N ASP A 76 -1.82 -21.57 -0.66
CA ASP A 76 -3.06 -22.28 -0.36
C ASP A 76 -4.33 -21.44 -0.65
N GLU A 77 -5.47 -22.10 -0.87
CA GLU A 77 -6.74 -21.42 -1.20
C GLU A 77 -7.25 -20.56 -0.02
N ARG A 78 -6.94 -20.97 1.22
CA ARG A 78 -7.24 -20.19 2.44
C ARG A 78 -6.50 -18.85 2.43
N GLU A 79 -5.24 -18.85 2.03
CA GLU A 79 -4.42 -17.64 1.94
C GLU A 79 -4.93 -16.70 0.83
N ARG A 80 -5.39 -17.26 -0.29
CA ARG A 80 -6.03 -16.48 -1.36
C ARG A 80 -7.34 -15.84 -0.92
N GLN A 81 -8.16 -16.52 -0.13
CA GLN A 81 -9.39 -15.93 0.41
C GLN A 81 -9.09 -14.77 1.36
N VAL A 82 -8.10 -14.94 2.23
CA VAL A 82 -7.63 -13.90 3.15
C VAL A 82 -7.08 -12.69 2.38
N ALA A 83 -6.29 -12.93 1.34
CA ALA A 83 -5.79 -11.89 0.43
C ALA A 83 -6.91 -11.11 -0.25
N ARG A 84 -7.90 -11.83 -0.79
CA ARG A 84 -9.08 -11.22 -1.44
C ARG A 84 -9.87 -10.37 -0.45
N ALA A 85 -10.05 -10.84 0.78
CA ALA A 85 -10.72 -10.08 1.83
C ALA A 85 -9.93 -8.81 2.21
N GLY A 86 -8.59 -8.91 2.33
CA GLY A 86 -7.72 -7.76 2.59
C GLY A 86 -7.74 -6.72 1.46
N LEU A 87 -7.64 -7.18 0.20
CA LEU A 87 -7.78 -6.32 -0.98
C LEU A 87 -9.16 -5.68 -1.08
N ALA A 88 -10.22 -6.43 -0.78
CA ALA A 88 -11.59 -5.90 -0.76
C ALA A 88 -11.76 -4.83 0.33
N ALA A 89 -11.17 -5.03 1.51
CA ALA A 89 -11.18 -4.03 2.59
C ALA A 89 -10.44 -2.75 2.18
N VAL A 90 -9.24 -2.88 1.61
CA VAL A 90 -8.50 -1.71 1.08
C VAL A 90 -9.25 -1.02 -0.04
N GLY A 91 -9.86 -1.78 -0.96
CA GLY A 91 -10.70 -1.24 -2.03
C GLY A 91 -11.91 -0.47 -1.49
N ALA A 92 -12.59 -0.99 -0.47
CA ALA A 92 -13.69 -0.30 0.19
C ALA A 92 -13.24 1.00 0.86
N VAL A 93 -12.12 0.97 1.59
CA VAL A 93 -11.54 2.17 2.20
C VAL A 93 -11.09 3.18 1.14
N ALA A 94 -10.55 2.72 0.00
CA ALA A 94 -10.20 3.59 -1.12
C ALA A 94 -11.42 4.26 -1.73
N LEU A 95 -12.50 3.51 -1.92
CA LEU A 95 -13.74 4.04 -2.46
C LEU A 95 -14.35 5.11 -1.54
N ILE A 96 -14.45 4.80 -0.25
CA ILE A 96 -14.99 5.72 0.76
C ILE A 96 -14.09 6.95 0.93
N GLY A 97 -12.77 6.76 1.03
CA GLY A 97 -11.80 7.84 1.15
C GLY A 97 -11.78 8.75 -0.09
N SER A 98 -11.89 8.18 -1.29
CA SER A 98 -11.99 8.95 -2.53
C SER A 98 -13.28 9.74 -2.60
N LEU A 99 -14.42 9.13 -2.21
CA LEU A 99 -15.70 9.84 -2.11
C LEU A 99 -15.63 10.99 -1.10
N ALA A 100 -15.02 10.76 0.07
CA ALA A 100 -14.82 11.79 1.08
C ALA A 100 -13.94 12.93 0.56
N LEU A 101 -12.86 12.63 -0.18
CA LEU A 101 -12.02 13.65 -0.82
C LEU A 101 -12.78 14.46 -1.88
N VAL A 102 -13.64 13.82 -2.68
CA VAL A 102 -14.50 14.51 -3.64
C VAL A 102 -15.48 15.42 -2.91
N VAL A 103 -16.21 14.90 -1.90
CA VAL A 103 -17.16 15.72 -1.11
C VAL A 103 -16.45 16.89 -0.44
N VAL A 104 -15.30 16.65 0.21
CA VAL A 104 -14.48 17.70 0.81
C VAL A 104 -14.03 18.72 -0.24
N GLY A 105 -13.56 18.28 -1.40
CA GLY A 105 -13.15 19.17 -2.48
C GLY A 105 -14.28 20.04 -3.02
N PHE A 106 -15.50 19.51 -3.12
CA PHE A 106 -16.66 20.27 -3.61
C PHE A 106 -17.36 21.12 -2.54
N VAL A 107 -17.36 20.68 -1.28
CA VAL A 107 -18.09 21.34 -0.16
C VAL A 107 -17.19 22.33 0.57
N LEU A 108 -15.90 22.03 0.71
CA LEU A 108 -14.93 22.83 1.45
C LEU A 108 -14.03 23.67 0.54
N ASP A 109 -14.35 23.81 -0.75
CA ASP A 109 -13.64 24.72 -1.68
C ASP A 109 -13.63 26.17 -1.14
N ASP A 110 -14.66 26.54 -0.37
CA ASP A 110 -14.79 27.84 0.30
C ASP A 110 -13.97 27.96 1.61
N ALA A 111 -13.51 26.83 2.19
CA ALA A 111 -12.93 26.78 3.53
C ALA A 111 -11.42 27.12 3.60
N ARG A 112 -10.79 27.50 2.47
CA ARG A 112 -9.33 27.76 2.35
C ARG A 112 -8.43 26.59 2.76
N VAL A 113 -8.96 25.38 2.95
CA VAL A 113 -8.13 24.19 3.18
C VAL A 113 -7.85 23.57 1.83
N PRO A 114 -6.63 23.72 1.29
CA PRO A 114 -6.35 23.21 -0.04
C PRO A 114 -6.37 21.68 -0.01
N LEU A 115 -6.94 21.06 -1.05
CA LEU A 115 -7.01 19.60 -1.21
C LEU A 115 -5.65 18.91 -1.04
N GLU A 116 -4.56 19.60 -1.40
CA GLU A 116 -3.17 19.16 -1.19
C GLU A 116 -2.80 18.92 0.28
N ALA A 117 -3.53 19.51 1.25
CA ALA A 117 -3.34 19.26 2.68
C ALA A 117 -4.09 18.02 3.18
N ILE A 118 -5.13 17.57 2.46
CA ILE A 118 -6.04 16.51 2.89
C ILE A 118 -5.79 15.21 2.12
N ALA A 119 -5.61 15.29 0.80
CA ALA A 119 -5.39 14.16 -0.08
C ALA A 119 -4.23 13.24 0.35
N PRO A 120 -3.08 13.75 0.85
CA PRO A 120 -2.00 12.92 1.37
C PRO A 120 -2.41 11.91 2.44
N TRP A 121 -3.36 12.28 3.32
CA TRP A 121 -3.81 11.43 4.42
C TRP A 121 -4.52 10.18 3.96
N SER A 122 -5.18 10.23 2.80
CA SER A 122 -5.84 9.05 2.22
C SER A 122 -4.85 7.91 1.94
N VAL A 123 -3.62 8.24 1.50
CA VAL A 123 -2.57 7.25 1.24
C VAL A 123 -2.16 6.55 2.55
N LEU A 124 -2.00 7.32 3.63
CA LEU A 124 -1.65 6.77 4.94
C LEU A 124 -2.76 5.88 5.51
N VAL A 125 -4.02 6.27 5.33
CA VAL A 125 -5.18 5.46 5.75
C VAL A 125 -5.25 4.15 4.97
N LEU A 126 -4.96 4.17 3.67
CA LEU A 126 -4.95 2.97 2.84
C LEU A 126 -3.83 2.01 3.24
N TYR A 127 -2.63 2.55 3.45
CA TYR A 127 -1.49 1.77 3.91
C TYR A 127 -1.72 1.18 5.31
N GLY A 128 -2.28 1.97 6.22
CA GLY A 128 -2.66 1.52 7.55
C GLY A 128 -3.70 0.40 7.49
N THR A 129 -4.73 0.56 6.64
CA THR A 129 -5.77 -0.46 6.45
C THR A 129 -5.19 -1.77 5.90
N TRP A 130 -4.30 -1.68 4.90
CA TRP A 130 -3.60 -2.85 4.37
C TRP A 130 -2.77 -3.56 5.44
N GLY A 131 -1.97 -2.81 6.20
CA GLY A 131 -1.16 -3.35 7.30
C GLY A 131 -2.00 -4.01 8.38
N ILE A 132 -3.10 -3.39 8.79
CA ILE A 132 -4.05 -3.95 9.78
C ILE A 132 -4.70 -5.22 9.22
N ALA A 133 -5.17 -5.20 7.98
CA ALA A 133 -5.78 -6.38 7.36
C ALA A 133 -4.81 -7.56 7.33
N ASN A 134 -3.55 -7.35 6.94
CA ASN A 134 -2.51 -8.37 6.92
C ASN A 134 -2.15 -8.86 8.33
N TRP A 135 -2.11 -7.97 9.32
CA TRP A 135 -1.84 -8.35 10.71
C TRP A 135 -2.97 -9.17 11.33
N VAL A 136 -4.23 -8.76 11.11
CA VAL A 136 -5.41 -9.51 11.58
C VAL A 136 -5.47 -10.88 10.89
N ALA A 137 -5.17 -10.92 9.60
CA ALA A 137 -5.05 -12.16 8.84
C ALA A 137 -4.02 -13.11 9.44
N ALA A 138 -2.80 -12.63 9.69
CA ALA A 138 -1.73 -13.44 10.27
C ALA A 138 -2.08 -13.96 11.68
N LYS A 139 -2.80 -13.18 12.49
CA LYS A 139 -3.27 -13.63 13.82
C LYS A 139 -4.36 -14.70 13.79
N ARG A 140 -5.05 -14.88 12.66
CA ARG A 140 -6.17 -15.82 12.49
C ARG A 140 -5.76 -17.11 11.78
N MET A 141 -4.51 -17.20 11.35
CA MET A 141 -3.92 -18.42 10.78
C MET A 141 -3.46 -19.33 11.91
#